data_AF-A0A317V5P4-F1
#
_entry.id   AF-A0A317V5P4-F1
#
_cell.length_a   1.000
_cell.length_b   1.000
_cell.length_c   1.000
_cell.angle_alpha   90.00
_cell.angle_beta   90.00
_cell.angle_gamma   90.00
#
_symmetry.space_group_name_H-M   'P 1'
#
loop_
_entity.id
_entity.type
_entity.pdbx_description
1 polymer ?
#
loop_
_entity_poly.entity_id
_entity_poly.type
_entity_poly.pdbx_seq_one_letter_code
_entity_poly.pdbx_strand_id
1 'polypeptide(L)'
;MAIFSLLPTGPLALDDLEAFFSSLPPSPAWAPFWDSLFDGLGTCILVWTQVYFLGMSTNITIQLAGFIAIHLVTLPIVAWHAYYGDGWTEEAVYQCLGIVPVLVLDMITIHMLYRRPRERLGM
;
A
#
# COMPACT_ATOMS: atom_id res chain seq x y z
N MET A 1 0.74 7.72 -27.92
CA MET A 1 -0.02 8.16 -26.73
C MET A 1 -1.12 7.14 -26.46
N ALA A 2 -0.86 6.19 -25.57
CA ALA A 2 -1.86 5.24 -25.07
C ALA A 2 -1.30 4.64 -23.76
N ILE A 3 -1.67 5.24 -22.62
CA ILE A 3 -1.41 4.69 -21.28
C ILE A 3 -2.75 4.74 -20.55
N PHE A 4 -3.65 3.81 -20.86
CA PHE A 4 -4.90 3.61 -20.10
C PHE A 4 -5.41 2.18 -20.35
N SER A 5 -4.82 1.19 -19.70
CA SER A 5 -5.45 -0.13 -19.48
C SER A 5 -4.59 -1.02 -18.57
N LEU A 6 -4.28 -0.55 -17.36
CA LEU A 6 -3.67 -1.39 -16.31
C LEU A 6 -4.49 -1.33 -15.02
N LEU A 7 -5.82 -1.32 -15.14
CA LEU A 7 -6.67 -1.66 -14.00
C LEU A 7 -7.05 -3.14 -14.12
N PRO A 8 -6.55 -4.02 -13.25
CA PRO A 8 -6.94 -5.43 -13.28
C PRO A 8 -8.37 -5.56 -12.71
N THR A 9 -9.28 -6.08 -13.53
CA THR A 9 -10.69 -6.35 -13.20
C THR A 9 -10.92 -7.76 -12.63
N GLY A 10 -9.86 -8.42 -12.14
CA GLY A 10 -9.91 -9.76 -11.53
C GLY A 10 -9.09 -9.83 -10.24
N PRO A 11 -9.22 -10.90 -9.44
CA PRO A 11 -8.37 -11.10 -8.26
C PRO A 11 -6.93 -11.14 -8.76
N LEU A 12 -6.12 -10.16 -8.35
CA LEU A 12 -4.70 -10.02 -8.71
C LEU A 12 -4.02 -11.38 -8.63
N ALA A 13 -3.73 -12.00 -9.78
CA ALA A 13 -3.00 -13.25 -9.83
C ALA A 13 -1.54 -12.95 -9.43
N LEU A 14 -0.95 -13.86 -8.65
CA LEU A 14 0.42 -13.71 -8.15
C LEU A 14 1.44 -13.51 -9.29
N ASP A 15 1.14 -14.08 -10.46
CA ASP A 15 1.93 -13.99 -11.69
C ASP A 15 1.97 -12.58 -12.29
N ASP A 16 0.86 -11.82 -12.22
CA ASP A 16 0.79 -10.44 -12.72
C ASP A 16 1.64 -9.51 -11.83
N LEU A 17 1.67 -9.80 -10.54
CA LEU A 17 2.46 -9.08 -9.56
C LEU A 17 3.96 -9.37 -9.75
N GLU A 18 4.33 -10.64 -9.98
CA GLU A 18 5.71 -11.05 -10.26
C GLU A 18 6.24 -10.44 -11.57
N ALA A 19 5.42 -10.41 -12.62
CA ALA A 19 5.77 -9.76 -13.89
C ALA A 19 5.96 -8.24 -13.72
N PHE A 20 5.09 -7.59 -12.95
CA PHE A 20 5.23 -6.18 -12.61
C PHE A 20 6.56 -5.91 -11.87
N PHE A 21 6.85 -6.65 -10.80
CA PHE A 21 8.09 -6.47 -10.04
C PHE A 21 9.34 -6.80 -10.85
N SER A 22 9.28 -7.81 -11.72
CA SER A 22 10.39 -8.18 -12.61
C SER A 22 10.64 -7.15 -13.72
N SER A 23 9.61 -6.35 -14.06
CA SER A 23 9.74 -5.27 -15.04
C SER A 23 10.35 -3.99 -14.46
N LEU A 24 10.44 -3.87 -13.12
CA LEU A 24 11.04 -2.71 -12.47
C LEU A 24 12.57 -2.77 -12.62
N PRO A 25 13.20 -1.76 -13.22
CA PRO A 25 14.64 -1.75 -13.42
C PRO A 25 15.39 -1.86 -12.08
N PRO A 26 16.42 -2.72 -11.95
CA PRO A 26 17.33 -2.71 -10.82
C PRO A 26 18.26 -1.49 -10.94
N SER A 27 17.69 -0.29 -10.79
CA SER A 27 18.41 0.98 -10.89
C SER A 27 18.22 1.79 -9.61
N PRO A 28 19.28 2.45 -9.11
CA PRO A 28 19.19 3.36 -7.96
C PRO A 28 18.15 4.48 -8.14
N ALA A 29 17.79 4.83 -9.38
CA ALA A 29 16.75 5.80 -9.66
C ALA A 29 15.37 5.39 -9.09
N TRP A 30 15.12 4.09 -8.91
CA TRP A 30 13.88 3.57 -8.32
C TRP A 30 13.91 3.46 -6.80
N ALA A 31 15.02 3.83 -6.14
CA ALA A 31 15.09 3.81 -4.68
C ALA A 31 13.90 4.50 -4.00
N PRO A 32 13.43 5.70 -4.45
CA PRO A 32 12.28 6.35 -3.82
C PRO A 32 10.98 5.55 -3.92
N PHE A 33 10.80 4.79 -5.01
CA PHE A 33 9.67 3.86 -5.17
C PHE A 33 9.77 2.70 -4.17
N TRP A 34 10.93 2.05 -4.11
CA TRP A 34 11.14 0.88 -3.25
C TRP A 34 11.04 1.26 -1.77
N ASP A 35 11.63 2.38 -1.38
CA ASP A 35 11.58 2.87 0.00
C ASP A 35 10.12 3.13 0.42
N SER A 36 9.36 3.84 -0.41
CA SER A 36 7.94 4.14 -0.13
C SER A 36 7.09 2.86 -0.08
N LEU A 37 7.36 1.90 -0.97
CA LEU A 37 6.66 0.62 -1.00
C LEU A 37 6.97 -0.23 0.23
N PHE A 38 8.24 -0.42 0.56
CA PHE A 38 8.66 -1.29 1.66
C PHE A 38 8.35 -0.72 3.03
N ASP A 39 8.36 0.61 3.19
CA ASP A 39 7.89 1.26 4.42
C ASP A 39 6.42 0.91 4.69
N GLY A 40 5.55 1.10 3.69
CA GLY A 40 4.14 0.75 3.79
C GLY A 40 3.86 -0.76 3.85
N LEU A 41 4.67 -1.58 3.17
CA LEU A 41 4.58 -3.04 3.27
C LEU A 41 4.93 -3.51 4.70
N GLY A 42 5.95 -2.90 5.29
CA GLY A 42 6.40 -3.18 6.65
C GLY A 42 5.30 -2.95 7.68
N THR A 43 4.60 -1.81 7.61
CA THR A 43 3.47 -1.52 8.53
C THR A 43 2.32 -2.52 8.36
N CYS A 44 2.00 -2.90 7.13
CA CYS A 44 0.98 -3.91 6.85
C CYS A 44 1.35 -5.30 7.41
N ILE A 45 2.60 -5.75 7.21
CA ILE A 45 3.11 -7.01 7.76
C ILE A 45 3.04 -7.00 9.29
N LEU A 46 3.36 -5.89 9.94
CA LEU A 46 3.27 -5.74 11.39
C LEU A 46 1.84 -5.92 11.89
N VAL A 47 0.85 -5.27 11.25
CA VAL A 47 -0.57 -5.42 11.59
C VAL A 47 -1.01 -6.88 11.44
N TRP A 48 -0.69 -7.52 10.31
CA TRP A 48 -1.06 -8.92 10.08
C TRP A 48 -0.41 -9.89 11.07
N THR A 49 0.86 -9.63 11.43
CA THR A 49 1.57 -10.39 12.47
C THR A 49 0.87 -10.25 13.81
N GLN A 50 0.50 -9.03 14.22
CA GLN A 50 -0.25 -8.79 15.46
C GLN A 50 -1.61 -9.50 15.43
N VAL A 51 -2.36 -9.40 14.34
CA VAL A 51 -3.66 -10.08 14.19
C VAL A 51 -3.50 -11.60 14.28
N TYR A 52 -2.45 -12.17 13.69
CA TYR A 52 -2.19 -13.61 13.71
C TYR A 52 -1.92 -14.13 15.13
N PHE A 53 -1.07 -13.45 15.90
CA PHE A 53 -0.67 -13.90 17.24
C PHE A 53 -1.63 -13.47 18.35
N LEU A 54 -2.22 -12.29 18.25
CA LEU A 54 -3.01 -11.66 19.33
C LEU A 54 -4.51 -11.64 19.03
N GLY A 55 -4.92 -12.03 17.82
CA GLY A 55 -6.28 -11.84 17.35
C GLY A 55 -6.61 -10.37 17.10
N MET A 56 -7.83 -10.08 16.65
CA MET A 56 -8.25 -8.71 16.42
C MET A 56 -8.63 -8.05 17.76
N SER A 57 -8.05 -6.88 18.07
CA SER A 57 -8.37 -6.07 19.24
C SER A 57 -8.52 -4.59 18.89
N THR A 58 -9.24 -3.83 19.72
CA THR A 58 -9.43 -2.38 19.53
C THR A 58 -8.10 -1.63 19.35
N ASN A 59 -7.04 -2.06 20.05
CA ASN A 59 -5.72 -1.44 19.94
C ASN A 59 -5.11 -1.63 18.54
N ILE A 60 -5.25 -2.84 17.98
CA ILE A 60 -4.79 -3.16 16.61
C ILE A 60 -5.62 -2.38 15.58
N THR A 61 -6.92 -2.24 15.79
CA THR A 61 -7.77 -1.40 14.92
C THR A 61 -7.33 0.06 14.93
N ILE A 62 -7.03 0.63 16.10
CA ILE A 62 -6.57 2.02 16.20
C ILE A 62 -5.22 2.19 15.49
N GLN A 63 -4.29 1.24 15.66
CA GLN A 63 -3.01 1.25 14.94
C GLN A 63 -3.19 1.18 13.42
N LEU A 64 -4.02 0.26 12.93
CA LEU A 64 -4.34 0.14 11.51
C LEU A 64 -4.94 1.44 10.95
N ALA A 65 -5.90 2.04 11.65
CA ALA A 65 -6.47 3.32 11.25
C ALA A 65 -5.41 4.44 11.21
N GLY A 66 -4.48 4.44 12.17
CA GLY A 66 -3.33 5.36 12.18
C GLY A 66 -2.42 5.17 10.98
N PHE A 67 -2.04 3.95 10.64
CA PHE A 67 -1.19 3.67 9.47
C PHE A 67 -1.87 4.07 8.16
N ILE A 68 -3.15 3.72 7.98
CA ILE A 68 -3.93 4.13 6.81
C ILE A 68 -3.96 5.65 6.68
N ALA A 69 -4.18 6.38 7.79
CA ALA A 69 -4.18 7.83 7.78
C ALA A 69 -2.83 8.40 7.36
N ILE A 70 -1.72 7.83 7.87
CA ILE A 70 -0.36 8.21 7.46
C ILE A 70 -0.19 7.99 5.95
N HIS A 71 -0.46 6.79 5.44
CA HIS A 71 -0.30 6.48 4.01
C HIS A 71 -1.16 7.39 3.11
N LEU A 72 -2.41 7.65 3.50
CA LEU A 72 -3.32 8.54 2.77
C LEU A 72 -2.84 9.98 2.73
N VAL A 73 -2.13 10.44 3.77
CA VAL A 73 -1.61 11.81 3.87
C VAL A 73 -0.25 11.96 3.20
N THR A 74 0.56 10.90 3.13
CA THR A 74 1.86 10.95 2.43
C THR A 74 1.71 11.35 0.96
N LEU A 75 0.71 10.78 0.25
CA LEU A 75 0.47 11.06 -1.16
C LEU A 75 0.17 12.56 -1.45
N PRO A 76 -0.78 13.23 -0.76
CA PRO A 76 -1.00 14.66 -0.94
C PRO A 76 0.15 15.53 -0.43
N ILE A 77 0.94 15.09 0.56
CA ILE A 77 2.16 15.82 0.98
C ILE A 77 3.18 15.85 -0.17
N VAL A 78 3.47 14.69 -0.78
CA VAL A 78 4.39 14.61 -1.94
C VAL A 78 3.86 15.47 -3.09
N ALA A 79 2.56 15.38 -3.39
CA ALA A 79 1.93 16.20 -4.43
C ALA A 79 1.98 17.70 -4.13
N TRP A 80 1.79 18.11 -2.87
CA TRP A 80 1.87 19.50 -2.44
C TRP A 80 3.28 20.07 -2.63
N HIS A 81 4.31 19.33 -2.20
CA HIS A 81 5.70 19.72 -2.39
C HIS A 81 6.08 19.75 -3.87
N ALA A 82 5.60 18.81 -4.68
CA ALA A 82 5.81 18.84 -6.12
C ALA A 82 5.12 20.05 -6.78
N TYR A 83 3.93 20.44 -6.32
CA TYR A 83 3.18 21.55 -6.92
C TYR A 83 3.72 22.93 -6.53
N TYR A 84 4.11 23.13 -5.27
CA TYR A 84 4.54 24.43 -4.74
C TYR A 84 6.06 24.59 -4.58
N GLY A 85 6.82 23.50 -4.72
CA GLY A 85 8.27 23.48 -4.55
C GLY A 85 9.00 23.21 -5.87
N ASP A 86 9.74 22.11 -5.92
CA ASP A 86 10.72 21.80 -6.97
C ASP A 86 10.10 21.26 -8.28
N GLY A 87 8.78 21.19 -8.36
CA GLY A 87 8.06 20.60 -9.49
C GLY A 87 7.85 19.08 -9.34
N TRP A 88 7.17 18.48 -10.31
CA TRP A 88 7.04 17.02 -10.42
C TRP A 88 8.34 16.39 -10.90
N THR A 89 9.26 16.14 -9.97
CA THR A 89 10.50 15.41 -10.22
C THR A 89 10.23 13.91 -10.41
N GLU A 90 11.15 13.20 -11.07
CA GLU A 90 11.05 11.73 -11.19
C GLU A 90 11.00 11.05 -9.82
N GLU A 91 11.74 11.57 -8.84
CA GLU A 91 11.70 11.10 -7.45
C GLU A 91 10.30 11.21 -6.83
N ALA A 92 9.63 12.37 -6.96
CA ALA A 92 8.28 12.57 -6.45
C ALA A 92 7.27 11.63 -7.13
N VAL A 93 7.44 11.40 -8.44
CA VAL A 93 6.62 10.43 -9.18
C VAL A 93 6.85 9.01 -8.66
N TYR A 94 8.10 8.60 -8.47
CA TYR A 94 8.45 7.26 -7.98
C TYR A 94 7.95 7.03 -6.55
N GLN A 95 8.05 8.01 -5.65
CA GLN A 95 7.46 7.92 -4.31
C GLN A 95 5.95 7.70 -4.37
N CYS A 96 5.23 8.51 -5.16
CA CYS A 96 3.79 8.35 -5.35
C CYS A 96 3.43 6.96 -5.90
N LEU A 97 4.19 6.46 -6.89
CA LEU A 97 3.98 5.12 -7.44
C LEU A 97 4.21 4.01 -6.41
N GLY A 98 5.15 4.18 -5.47
CA GLY A 98 5.40 3.22 -4.38
C GLY A 98 4.29 3.19 -3.33
N ILE A 99 3.65 4.34 -3.07
CA ILE A 99 2.54 4.45 -2.09
C ILE A 99 1.25 3.82 -2.62
N VAL A 100 0.99 3.85 -3.93
CA VAL A 100 -0.27 3.34 -4.50
C VAL A 100 -0.52 1.86 -4.15
N PRO A 101 0.42 0.92 -4.33
CA PRO A 101 0.27 -0.47 -3.88
C PRO A 101 0.01 -0.60 -2.38
N VAL A 102 0.62 0.26 -1.55
CA VAL A 102 0.40 0.27 -0.08
C VAL A 102 -1.06 0.59 0.24
N LEU A 103 -1.64 1.60 -0.40
CA LEU A 103 -3.06 1.95 -0.23
C LEU A 103 -3.99 0.82 -0.68
N VAL A 104 -3.61 0.07 -1.72
CA VAL A 104 -4.34 -1.13 -2.15
C VAL A 104 -4.27 -2.22 -1.08
N LEU A 105 -3.10 -2.45 -0.48
CA LEU A 105 -2.93 -3.41 0.61
C LEU A 105 -3.70 -3.02 1.86
N ASP A 106 -3.76 -1.74 2.20
CA ASP A 106 -4.59 -1.22 3.28
C ASP A 106 -6.07 -1.55 3.04
N MET A 107 -6.56 -1.31 1.82
CA MET A 107 -7.93 -1.65 1.44
C MET A 107 -8.20 -3.16 1.54
N ILE A 108 -7.27 -4.00 1.06
CA ILE A 108 -7.37 -5.46 1.18
C ILE A 108 -7.39 -5.87 2.65
N THR A 109 -6.55 -5.27 3.49
CA THR A 109 -6.46 -5.54 4.93
C THR A 109 -7.77 -5.22 5.63
N ILE A 110 -8.34 -4.03 5.38
CA ILE A 110 -9.67 -3.67 5.88
C ILE A 110 -10.72 -4.69 5.41
N HIS A 111 -10.73 -5.01 4.13
CA HIS A 111 -11.70 -5.95 3.56
C HIS A 111 -11.62 -7.31 4.25
N MET A 112 -10.42 -7.88 4.39
CA MET A 112 -10.24 -9.19 4.99
C MET A 112 -10.55 -9.21 6.49
N LEU A 113 -10.16 -8.17 7.24
CA LEU A 113 -10.38 -8.12 8.68
C LEU A 113 -11.85 -7.84 9.03
N TYR A 114 -12.55 -6.99 8.26
CA TYR A 114 -13.93 -6.60 8.55
C TYR A 114 -15.00 -7.42 7.82
N ARG A 115 -14.68 -8.06 6.68
CA ARG A 115 -15.60 -9.01 6.02
C ARG A 115 -15.41 -10.45 6.43
N ARG A 116 -14.46 -10.78 7.33
CA ARG A 116 -14.45 -12.10 7.96
C ARG A 116 -15.84 -12.33 8.57
N PRO A 117 -16.57 -13.37 8.14
CA PRO A 117 -17.89 -13.63 8.68
C PRO A 117 -17.78 -13.74 10.20
N ARG A 118 -18.71 -13.13 10.90
CA ARG A 118 -18.95 -13.26 12.34
C ARG A 118 -19.44 -14.68 12.68
N GLU A 119 -18.86 -15.71 12.09
CA GLU A 119 -19.27 -17.11 12.17
C GLU A 119 -18.57 -17.87 13.31
N ARG A 120 -17.65 -17.25 14.04
CA ARG A 120 -16.99 -17.84 15.22
C ARG A 120 -17.42 -17.22 16.56
N LEU A 121 -18.61 -16.63 16.63
CA LEU A 121 -19.22 -16.19 17.90
C LEU A 121 -20.54 -16.91 18.22
N GLY A 122 -20.78 -18.04 17.56
CA GLY A 122 -21.85 -18.97 17.88
C GLY A 122 -21.30 -20.36 18.19
N MET A 123 -20.54 -20.48 19.28
CA MET A 123 -20.32 -21.73 20.01
C MET A 123 -20.13 -21.40 21.49
#